data_AF-A0A3Q2CSA9-F1
#
_entry.id   AF-A0A3Q2CSA9-F1
#
_cell.length_a   1.000
_cell.length_b   1.000
_cell.length_c   1.000
_cell.angle_alpha   90.00
_cell.angle_beta   90.00
_cell.angle_gamma   90.00
#
_symmetry.space_group_name_H-M   'P 1'
#
loop_
_entity.id
_entity.type
_entity.pdbx_description
1 polymer ?
#
loop_
_entity_poly.entity_id
_entity_poly.type
_entity_poly.pdbx_seq_one_letter_code
_entity_poly.pdbx_strand_id
1 'polypeptide(L)'
;MRALALLVCLSVGCLAQRPQPCCKYTQSEDFCIKNEKWVAVAKYIYDALGQRICLREIGSYDNKTFTLNVLLLYRQGVLYKISERNKTCEKKRLNRDFHPLAIPKDANLLGQAVLGSSSGPGQGVLVNTWIGQLEMKNRTAKYMSTVTEFGCVPISTLVHTPKNGWMVTRSQRLQPPRFLPSCSAPTTLELEEGHVQYYLIHRKKTCSSE
;
A
#
# COMPACT_ATOMS: atom_id res chain seq x y z
N MET A 1 -27.78 -16.18 42.53
CA MET A 1 -26.34 -15.98 42.20
C MET A 1 -25.87 -16.75 40.96
N ARG A 2 -26.24 -18.03 40.75
CA ARG A 2 -25.81 -18.81 39.57
C ARG A 2 -26.35 -18.30 38.22
N ALA A 3 -27.59 -17.82 38.19
CA ALA A 3 -28.20 -17.25 36.98
C ALA A 3 -27.57 -15.92 36.54
N LEU A 4 -27.17 -15.08 37.51
CA LEU A 4 -26.46 -13.82 37.25
C LEU A 4 -25.06 -14.06 36.67
N ALA A 5 -24.35 -15.08 37.16
CA ALA A 5 -23.05 -15.48 36.61
C ALA A 5 -23.14 -15.96 35.15
N LEU A 6 -24.18 -16.75 34.82
CA LEU A 6 -24.42 -17.21 33.44
C LEU A 6 -24.77 -16.06 32.49
N LEU A 7 -25.55 -15.07 32.95
CA LEU A 7 -25.90 -13.89 32.16
C LEU A 7 -24.68 -13.00 31.88
N VAL A 8 -23.79 -12.85 32.86
CA VAL A 8 -22.51 -12.13 32.69
C VAL A 8 -21.60 -12.88 31.70
N CYS A 9 -21.47 -14.21 31.80
CA CYS A 9 -20.67 -15.00 30.86
C CYS A 9 -21.23 -14.97 29.42
N LEU A 10 -22.55 -14.96 29.25
CA LEU A 10 -23.20 -14.83 27.94
C LEU A 10 -23.02 -13.42 27.35
N SER A 11 -23.05 -12.38 28.19
CA SER A 11 -22.82 -10.99 27.73
C SER A 11 -21.36 -10.74 27.28
N VAL A 12 -20.39 -11.40 27.91
CA VAL A 12 -18.96 -11.34 27.52
C VAL A 12 -18.69 -12.17 26.25
N GLY A 13 -19.42 -13.28 26.04
CA GLY A 13 -19.29 -14.13 24.85
C GLY A 13 -19.83 -13.53 23.54
N CYS A 14 -20.70 -12.50 23.62
CA CYS A 14 -21.24 -11.82 22.44
C CYS A 14 -20.39 -10.66 21.92
N LEU A 15 -19.26 -10.35 22.56
CA LEU A 15 -18.19 -9.56 21.94
C LEU A 15 -17.37 -10.47 21.01
N ALA A 16 -18.03 -11.13 20.05
CA ALA A 16 -17.36 -11.50 18.82
C ALA A 16 -17.00 -10.18 18.14
N GLN A 17 -15.84 -9.62 18.52
CA GLN A 17 -15.39 -8.32 18.06
C GLN A 17 -15.32 -8.39 16.54
N ARG A 18 -16.21 -7.65 15.88
CA ARG A 18 -16.13 -7.46 14.43
C ARG A 18 -14.70 -7.01 14.12
N PRO A 19 -14.04 -7.62 13.10
CA PRO A 19 -12.71 -7.19 12.70
C PRO A 19 -12.65 -5.68 12.58
N GLN A 20 -11.59 -5.08 13.08
CA GLN A 20 -11.37 -3.64 13.03
C GLN A 20 -10.34 -3.30 11.95
N PRO A 21 -10.47 -2.13 11.29
CA PRO A 21 -9.46 -1.66 10.35
C PRO A 21 -8.07 -1.61 11.01
N CYS A 22 -7.07 -2.20 10.35
CA CYS A 22 -5.70 -2.17 10.82
C CYS A 22 -4.97 -0.90 10.33
N CYS A 23 -4.13 -0.36 11.20
CA CYS A 23 -3.52 0.97 11.01
C CYS A 23 -2.02 0.98 10.74
N LYS A 24 -1.33 -0.16 10.86
CA LYS A 24 0.14 -0.20 10.90
C LYS A 24 0.68 -1.31 10.01
N TYR A 25 1.18 -0.93 8.84
CA TYR A 25 2.08 -1.74 8.03
C TYR A 25 3.46 -1.07 8.00
N THR A 26 4.52 -1.83 8.27
CA THR A 26 5.88 -1.28 8.47
C THR A 26 6.94 -1.88 7.55
N GLN A 27 6.59 -2.88 6.73
CA GLN A 27 7.55 -3.68 5.99
C GLN A 27 7.52 -3.38 4.48
N SER A 28 8.51 -3.89 3.75
CA SER A 28 8.69 -3.67 2.31
C SER A 28 8.10 -4.80 1.47
N GLU A 29 7.56 -4.48 0.30
CA GLU A 29 6.88 -5.44 -0.58
C GLU A 29 7.12 -5.14 -2.06
N ASP A 30 7.05 -6.16 -2.90
CA ASP A 30 7.02 -5.96 -4.35
C ASP A 30 5.57 -6.00 -4.79
N PHE A 31 5.19 -5.17 -5.76
CA PHE A 31 3.81 -5.09 -6.25
C PHE A 31 3.78 -5.21 -7.77
N CYS A 32 2.77 -5.93 -8.25
CA CYS A 32 2.39 -5.95 -9.65
C CYS A 32 1.09 -5.18 -9.79
N ILE A 33 1.06 -4.19 -10.68
CA ILE A 33 -0.16 -3.46 -11.03
C ILE A 33 -0.59 -3.85 -12.45
N LYS A 34 -1.86 -4.21 -12.59
CA LYS A 34 -2.45 -4.60 -13.87
C LYS A 34 -3.79 -3.91 -14.10
N ASN A 35 -4.00 -3.49 -15.34
CA ASN A 35 -5.25 -3.05 -15.93
C ASN A 35 -5.25 -3.49 -17.42
N GLU A 36 -6.38 -3.33 -18.13
CA GLU A 36 -6.54 -3.73 -19.54
C GLU A 36 -5.48 -3.14 -20.47
N LYS A 37 -5.05 -1.89 -20.23
CA LYS A 37 -4.09 -1.15 -21.06
C LYS A 37 -2.71 -0.96 -20.44
N TRP A 38 -2.53 -1.42 -19.20
CA TRP A 38 -1.35 -1.12 -18.40
C TRP A 38 -0.91 -2.30 -17.57
N VAL A 39 0.36 -2.67 -17.69
CA VAL A 39 1.00 -3.66 -16.83
C VAL A 39 2.29 -3.07 -16.31
N ALA A 40 2.43 -2.97 -15.00
CA ALA A 40 3.64 -2.52 -14.36
C ALA A 40 4.03 -3.47 -13.24
N VAL A 41 5.32 -3.77 -13.16
CA VAL A 41 5.91 -4.52 -12.07
C VAL A 41 6.84 -3.57 -11.34
N ALA A 42 6.61 -3.42 -10.04
CA ALA A 42 7.32 -2.47 -9.21
C ALA A 42 7.88 -3.12 -7.95
N LYS A 43 9.16 -2.88 -7.71
CA LYS A 43 9.80 -3.10 -6.42
C LYS A 43 9.48 -1.91 -5.52
N TYR A 44 8.77 -2.12 -4.40
CA TYR A 44 8.31 -1.03 -3.53
C TYR A 44 8.83 -1.22 -2.09
N ILE A 45 9.98 -0.63 -1.84
CA ILE A 45 10.60 -0.69 -0.52
C ILE A 45 9.96 0.38 0.35
N TYR A 46 9.07 -0.05 1.23
CA TYR A 46 8.36 0.81 2.16
C TYR A 46 8.96 0.72 3.56
N ASP A 47 9.27 1.88 4.14
CA ASP A 47 9.71 1.99 5.53
C ASP A 47 8.93 3.12 6.21
N ALA A 48 7.92 2.71 6.98
CA ALA A 48 7.08 3.60 7.77
C ALA A 48 7.84 4.33 8.88
N LEU A 49 8.82 3.65 9.49
CA LEU A 49 9.58 4.21 10.61
C LEU A 49 10.50 5.32 10.10
N GLY A 50 11.29 5.04 9.07
CA GLY A 50 12.17 6.00 8.42
C GLY A 50 11.45 7.04 7.55
N GLN A 51 10.15 6.85 7.30
CA GLN A 51 9.34 7.60 6.32
C GLN A 51 10.07 7.72 4.98
N ARG A 52 10.44 6.57 4.41
CA ARG A 52 11.15 6.49 3.14
C ARG A 52 10.56 5.42 2.24
N ILE A 53 10.59 5.69 0.95
CA ILE A 53 10.05 4.81 -0.07
C ILE A 53 11.05 4.72 -1.21
N CYS A 54 11.42 3.51 -1.61
CA CYS A 54 12.15 3.28 -2.86
C CYS A 54 11.25 2.53 -3.84
N LEU A 55 11.01 3.13 -5.00
CA LEU A 55 10.18 2.56 -6.06
C LEU A 55 11.08 2.30 -7.27
N ARG A 56 11.16 1.03 -7.70
CA ARG A 56 11.76 0.65 -8.98
C ARG A 56 10.72 -0.06 -9.82
N GLU A 57 10.24 0.59 -10.86
CA GLU A 57 9.15 0.14 -11.69
C GLU A 57 9.63 -0.06 -13.13
N ILE A 58 9.17 -1.16 -13.71
CA ILE A 58 9.25 -1.44 -15.13
C ILE A 58 7.82 -1.72 -15.57
N GLY A 59 7.35 -0.99 -16.57
CA GLY A 59 5.99 -1.16 -17.05
C GLY A 59 5.86 -0.97 -18.54
N SER A 60 4.68 -1.33 -19.04
CA SER A 60 4.24 -1.10 -20.41
C SER A 60 2.89 -0.40 -20.38
N TYR A 61 2.79 0.68 -21.14
CA TYR A 61 1.56 1.39 -21.42
C TYR A 61 1.41 1.53 -22.94
N ASP A 62 0.31 1.02 -23.49
CA ASP A 62 0.02 1.15 -24.93
C ASP A 62 1.21 0.74 -25.82
N ASN A 63 1.77 -0.46 -25.54
CA ASN A 63 2.96 -1.04 -26.18
C ASN A 63 4.28 -0.25 -26.04
N LYS A 64 4.31 0.81 -25.22
CA LYS A 64 5.54 1.55 -24.89
C LYS A 64 6.03 1.14 -23.51
N THR A 65 7.27 0.69 -23.44
CA THR A 65 7.91 0.34 -22.17
C THR A 65 8.50 1.58 -21.50
N PHE A 66 8.45 1.61 -20.18
CA PHE A 66 9.07 2.66 -19.37
C PHE A 66 9.74 2.05 -18.14
N THR A 67 10.74 2.77 -17.63
CA THR A 67 11.40 2.45 -16.36
C THR A 67 11.40 3.67 -15.45
N LEU A 68 11.18 3.44 -14.18
CA LEU A 68 11.20 4.47 -13.15
C LEU A 68 11.99 3.94 -11.95
N ASN A 69 12.97 4.69 -11.49
CA ASN A 69 13.68 4.40 -10.24
C ASN A 69 13.75 5.68 -9.42
N VAL A 70 13.02 5.70 -8.30
CA VAL A 70 12.93 6.86 -7.42
C VAL A 70 13.11 6.48 -5.96
N LEU A 71 13.77 7.36 -5.21
CA LEU A 71 13.92 7.28 -3.76
C LEU A 71 13.31 8.52 -3.12
N LEU A 72 12.33 8.34 -2.27
CA LEU A 72 11.58 9.36 -1.56
C LEU A 72 12.01 9.35 -0.09
N LEU A 73 12.56 10.46 0.39
CA LEU A 73 13.02 10.63 1.77
C LEU A 73 12.20 11.76 2.41
N TYR A 74 11.07 11.41 3.02
CA TYR A 74 10.08 12.39 3.49
C TYR A 74 10.59 13.24 4.65
N ARG A 75 11.30 12.63 5.61
CA ARG A 75 11.95 13.36 6.72
C ARG A 75 12.92 14.43 6.25
N GLN A 76 13.51 14.24 5.07
CA GLN A 76 14.50 15.15 4.49
C GLN A 76 13.88 16.09 3.46
N GLY A 77 12.62 15.88 3.07
CA GLY A 77 11.95 16.66 2.03
C GLY A 77 12.62 16.53 0.66
N VAL A 78 13.21 15.37 0.35
CA VAL A 78 13.97 15.13 -0.89
C VAL A 78 13.45 13.91 -1.65
N LEU A 79 13.40 14.04 -2.98
CA LEU A 79 13.19 12.97 -3.94
C LEU A 79 14.44 12.84 -4.82
N TYR A 80 14.91 11.61 -5.03
CA TYR A 80 15.95 11.29 -6.00
C TYR A 80 15.36 10.51 -7.16
N LYS A 81 15.60 10.96 -8.40
CA LYS A 81 15.34 10.19 -9.61
C LYS A 81 16.66 9.56 -10.08
N ILE A 82 16.69 8.25 -10.21
CA ILE A 82 17.90 7.49 -10.50
C ILE A 82 17.80 6.93 -11.91
N SER A 83 18.78 7.23 -12.77
CA SER A 83 18.93 6.61 -14.08
C SER A 83 20.04 5.56 -14.01
N GLU A 84 19.66 4.29 -13.99
CA GLU A 84 20.64 3.20 -13.96
C GLU A 84 21.43 3.07 -15.27
N ARG A 85 20.81 3.48 -16.40
CA ARG A 85 21.45 3.49 -17.72
C ARG A 85 22.52 4.56 -17.81
N ASN A 86 22.17 5.79 -17.43
CA ASN A 86 23.07 6.93 -17.58
C ASN A 86 23.98 7.11 -16.36
N LYS A 87 23.79 6.29 -15.31
CA LYS A 87 24.46 6.42 -14.01
C LYS A 87 24.30 7.81 -13.39
N THR A 88 23.18 8.48 -13.68
CA THR A 88 22.87 9.81 -13.14
C THR A 88 21.85 9.74 -12.02
N CYS A 89 21.92 10.71 -11.11
CA CYS A 89 20.96 10.88 -10.02
C CYS A 89 20.55 12.34 -9.92
N GLU A 90 19.26 12.58 -9.97
CA GLU A 90 18.69 13.92 -9.98
C GLU A 90 17.96 14.17 -8.66
N LYS A 91 18.37 15.22 -7.93
CA LYS A 91 17.78 15.59 -6.64
C LYS A 91 16.70 16.64 -6.81
N LYS A 92 15.53 16.39 -6.24
CA LYS A 92 14.36 17.29 -6.22
C LYS A 92 13.84 17.51 -4.81
N ARG A 93 13.11 18.61 -4.64
CA ARG A 93 12.34 18.88 -3.42
C ARG A 93 11.07 18.04 -3.40
N LEU A 94 10.79 17.39 -2.27
CA LEU A 94 9.59 16.61 -2.01
C LEU A 94 8.64 17.44 -1.12
N ASN A 95 7.55 17.94 -1.70
CA ASN A 95 6.56 18.81 -1.03
C ASN A 95 5.30 18.05 -0.60
N ARG A 96 5.39 16.75 -0.33
CA ARG A 96 4.25 15.90 0.04
C ARG A 96 4.54 15.21 1.35
N ASP A 97 3.51 15.03 2.17
CA ASP A 97 3.60 14.30 3.43
C ASP A 97 3.78 12.80 3.20
N PHE A 98 4.35 12.11 4.18
CA PHE A 98 4.46 10.66 4.15
C PHE A 98 3.08 10.03 4.31
N HIS A 99 2.76 9.05 3.47
CA HIS A 99 1.45 8.38 3.49
C HIS A 99 1.60 6.99 4.14
N PRO A 100 0.94 6.72 5.28
CA PRO A 100 0.90 5.40 5.87
C PRO A 100 0.12 4.42 4.96
N LEU A 101 0.67 3.22 4.75
CA LEU A 101 -0.11 2.10 4.22
C LEU A 101 -0.99 1.56 5.36
N ALA A 102 -2.27 1.94 5.33
CA ALA A 102 -3.25 1.60 6.37
C ALA A 102 -4.66 1.49 5.76
N ILE A 103 -5.51 0.70 6.42
CA ILE A 103 -6.93 0.67 6.11
C ILE A 103 -7.61 1.86 6.80
N PRO A 104 -8.36 2.71 6.06
CA PRO A 104 -9.13 3.80 6.66
C PRO A 104 -10.07 3.32 7.76
N LYS A 105 -10.20 4.10 8.84
CA LYS A 105 -11.06 3.75 9.99
C LYS A 105 -12.55 3.63 9.64
N ASP A 106 -12.99 4.30 8.58
CA ASP A 106 -14.36 4.27 8.09
C ASP A 106 -14.57 3.26 6.95
N ALA A 107 -13.59 2.39 6.72
CA ALA A 107 -13.73 1.29 5.78
C ALA A 107 -14.78 0.30 6.30
N ASN A 108 -15.58 -0.24 5.39
CA ASN A 108 -16.54 -1.29 5.72
C ASN A 108 -15.91 -2.65 5.45
N LEU A 109 -16.06 -3.58 6.40
CA LEU A 109 -15.65 -4.96 6.22
C LEU A 109 -16.57 -5.62 5.19
N LEU A 110 -16.00 -6.05 4.06
CA LEU A 110 -16.72 -6.83 3.05
C LEU A 110 -16.80 -8.30 3.46
N GLY A 111 -15.71 -8.84 4.00
CA GLY A 111 -15.65 -10.23 4.42
C GLY A 111 -14.28 -10.68 4.88
N GLN A 112 -14.24 -11.85 5.49
CA GLN A 112 -13.05 -12.51 6.00
C GLN A 112 -12.91 -13.88 5.34
N ALA A 113 -11.69 -14.29 5.03
CA ALA A 113 -11.39 -15.57 4.41
C ALA A 113 -10.04 -16.11 4.87
N VAL A 114 -9.82 -17.42 4.71
CA VAL A 114 -8.51 -18.07 4.88
C VAL A 114 -7.95 -18.38 3.51
N LEU A 115 -6.81 -17.78 3.16
CA LEU A 115 -6.10 -18.05 1.91
C LEU A 115 -5.02 -19.10 2.14
N GLY A 116 -4.94 -20.12 1.29
CA GLY A 116 -3.92 -21.17 1.38
C GLY A 116 -4.53 -22.56 1.29
N SER A 117 -3.78 -23.55 1.73
CA SER A 117 -4.23 -24.95 1.72
C SER A 117 -5.01 -25.27 2.99
N SER A 118 -6.07 -26.07 2.85
CA SER A 118 -6.80 -26.66 3.97
C SER A 118 -6.26 -28.04 4.38
N SER A 119 -5.16 -28.51 3.77
CA SER A 119 -4.62 -29.86 3.99
C SER A 119 -3.94 -30.05 5.36
N GLY A 120 -3.67 -28.98 6.10
CA GLY A 120 -3.13 -29.08 7.46
C GLY A 120 -3.21 -27.77 8.23
N PRO A 121 -3.15 -27.84 9.58
CA PRO A 121 -3.10 -26.64 10.43
C PRO A 121 -1.92 -25.73 10.04
N GLY A 122 -2.16 -24.42 10.02
CA GLY A 122 -1.12 -23.42 9.73
C GLY A 122 -0.76 -23.25 8.24
N GLN A 123 -1.42 -23.95 7.31
CA GLN A 123 -1.21 -23.79 5.87
C GLN A 123 -2.08 -22.71 5.23
N GLY A 124 -2.77 -21.92 6.06
CA GLY A 124 -3.64 -20.83 5.64
C GLY A 124 -3.30 -19.52 6.35
N VAL A 125 -3.62 -18.41 5.70
CA VAL A 125 -3.47 -17.04 6.21
C VAL A 125 -4.85 -16.41 6.30
N LEU A 126 -5.21 -15.93 7.48
CA LEU A 126 -6.47 -15.20 7.70
C LEU A 126 -6.37 -13.79 7.12
N VAL A 127 -7.34 -13.42 6.29
CA VAL A 127 -7.36 -12.14 5.57
C VAL A 127 -8.72 -11.47 5.69
N ASN A 128 -8.70 -10.14 5.73
CA ASN A 128 -9.88 -9.30 5.71
C ASN A 128 -9.90 -8.47 4.44
N THR A 129 -11.07 -8.38 3.83
CA THR A 129 -11.31 -7.49 2.71
C THR A 129 -12.14 -6.31 3.15
N TRP A 130 -11.60 -5.13 2.93
CA TRP A 130 -12.19 -3.85 3.29
C TRP A 130 -12.57 -3.07 2.04
N ILE A 131 -13.71 -2.41 2.07
CA ILE A 131 -14.18 -1.55 0.97
C ILE A 131 -14.44 -0.13 1.46
N GLY A 132 -14.29 0.83 0.55
CA GLY A 132 -14.64 2.21 0.86
C GLY A 132 -14.48 3.14 -0.33
N GLN A 133 -14.54 4.43 -0.03
CA GLN A 133 -14.37 5.50 -0.99
C GLN A 133 -13.26 6.45 -0.53
N LEU A 134 -12.47 6.90 -1.49
CA LEU A 134 -11.35 7.81 -1.30
C LEU A 134 -11.63 9.10 -2.08
N GLU A 135 -11.67 10.21 -1.36
CA GLU A 135 -11.77 11.53 -1.95
C GLU A 135 -10.39 11.98 -2.45
N MET A 136 -10.24 12.08 -3.77
CA MET A 136 -9.11 12.74 -4.41
C MET A 136 -9.49 14.17 -4.77
N LYS A 137 -8.48 15.03 -4.98
CA LYS A 137 -8.66 16.49 -5.23
C LYS A 137 -9.90 16.83 -6.08
N ASN A 138 -10.14 16.11 -7.18
CA ASN A 138 -11.25 16.36 -8.11
C ASN A 138 -12.06 15.10 -8.46
N ARG A 139 -11.96 14.00 -7.68
CA ARG A 139 -12.66 12.74 -8.00
C ARG A 139 -12.77 11.81 -6.81
N THR A 140 -13.85 11.03 -6.77
CA THR A 140 -14.01 9.93 -5.82
C THR A 140 -13.52 8.62 -6.45
N ALA A 141 -12.68 7.88 -5.74
CA ALA A 141 -12.23 6.55 -6.15
C ALA A 141 -12.82 5.50 -5.20
N LYS A 142 -13.37 4.42 -5.74
CA LYS A 142 -13.78 3.28 -4.92
C LYS A 142 -12.58 2.35 -4.75
N TYR A 143 -12.43 1.76 -3.57
CA TYR A 143 -11.37 0.79 -3.33
C TYR A 143 -11.88 -0.46 -2.64
N MET A 144 -11.15 -1.55 -2.86
CA MET A 144 -11.27 -2.81 -2.13
C MET A 144 -9.85 -3.25 -1.79
N SER A 145 -9.53 -3.41 -0.50
CA SER A 145 -8.19 -3.79 -0.04
C SER A 145 -8.27 -5.05 0.80
N THR A 146 -7.52 -6.06 0.41
CA THR A 146 -7.38 -7.32 1.14
C THR A 146 -6.04 -7.33 1.86
N VAL A 147 -6.08 -7.44 3.18
CA VAL A 147 -4.92 -7.43 4.07
C VAL A 147 -4.96 -8.65 4.99
N THR A 148 -3.82 -9.10 5.48
CA THR A 148 -3.78 -10.09 6.55
C THR A 148 -4.42 -9.52 7.82
N GLU A 149 -5.20 -10.33 8.54
CA GLU A 149 -5.73 -9.97 9.86
C GLU A 149 -4.59 -9.57 10.80
N PHE A 150 -3.57 -10.42 10.86
CA PHE A 150 -2.40 -10.21 11.69
C PHE A 150 -1.29 -9.54 10.89
N GLY A 151 -0.83 -8.38 11.35
CA GLY A 151 0.29 -7.64 10.76
C GLY A 151 -0.08 -6.67 9.64
N CYS A 152 -1.35 -6.58 9.24
CA CYS A 152 -1.84 -5.62 8.25
C CYS A 152 -1.07 -5.67 6.92
N VAL A 153 -0.61 -6.85 6.53
CA VAL A 153 0.23 -7.06 5.35
C VAL A 153 -0.68 -7.04 4.12
N PRO A 154 -0.50 -6.10 3.17
CA PRO A 154 -1.39 -6.01 2.03
C PRO A 154 -1.15 -7.17 1.05
N ILE A 155 -2.23 -7.79 0.60
CA ILE A 155 -2.21 -8.90 -0.36
C ILE A 155 -2.64 -8.40 -1.73
N SER A 156 -3.74 -7.65 -1.76
CA SER A 156 -4.22 -7.01 -2.97
C SER A 156 -4.98 -5.74 -2.66
N THR A 157 -4.94 -4.80 -3.60
CA THR A 157 -5.78 -3.60 -3.57
C THR A 157 -6.32 -3.32 -4.95
N LEU A 158 -7.63 -3.20 -5.05
CA LEU A 158 -8.35 -2.82 -6.24
C LEU A 158 -8.80 -1.39 -6.08
N VAL A 159 -8.54 -0.57 -7.11
CA VAL A 159 -9.01 0.81 -7.15
C VAL A 159 -9.78 1.02 -8.45
N HIS A 160 -10.99 1.54 -8.32
CA HIS A 160 -11.82 1.96 -9.45
C HIS A 160 -11.84 3.47 -9.57
N THR A 161 -11.54 3.97 -10.77
CA THR A 161 -11.78 5.37 -11.13
C THR A 161 -12.56 5.46 -12.43
N PRO A 162 -13.43 6.48 -12.64
CA PRO A 162 -14.22 6.61 -13.87
C PRO A 162 -13.37 6.63 -15.16
N LYS A 163 -12.14 7.15 -15.08
CA LYS A 163 -11.23 7.27 -16.24
C LYS A 163 -10.53 5.96 -16.59
N ASN A 164 -10.10 5.20 -15.57
CA ASN A 164 -9.19 4.07 -15.77
C ASN A 164 -9.85 2.71 -15.51
N GLY A 165 -11.12 2.65 -15.08
CA GLY A 165 -11.76 1.40 -14.69
C GLY A 165 -11.11 0.80 -13.42
N TRP A 166 -11.16 -0.53 -13.30
CA TRP A 166 -10.55 -1.29 -12.21
C TRP A 166 -9.06 -1.51 -12.44
N MET A 167 -8.26 -1.08 -11.46
CA MET A 167 -6.83 -1.35 -11.41
C MET A 167 -6.55 -2.28 -10.24
N VAL A 168 -5.82 -3.36 -10.50
CA VAL A 168 -5.49 -4.37 -9.49
C VAL A 168 -4.01 -4.25 -9.15
N THR A 169 -3.72 -4.01 -7.88
CA THR A 169 -2.39 -4.09 -7.29
C THR A 169 -2.32 -5.38 -6.49
N ARG A 170 -1.32 -6.23 -6.75
CA ARG A 170 -1.04 -7.44 -5.97
C ARG A 170 0.33 -7.34 -5.36
N SER A 171 0.43 -7.55 -4.06
CA SER A 171 1.71 -7.55 -3.36
C SER A 171 2.25 -8.97 -3.25
N GLN A 172 3.56 -9.10 -3.36
CA GLN A 172 4.30 -10.31 -3.09
C GLN A 172 5.50 -9.94 -2.23
N ARG A 173 5.70 -10.67 -1.14
CA ARG A 173 6.85 -10.46 -0.28
C ARG A 173 8.07 -11.13 -0.92
N LEU A 174 8.99 -10.33 -1.44
CA LEU A 174 10.35 -10.74 -1.79
C LEU A 174 11.35 -10.22 -0.73
N GLN A 175 12.49 -10.90 -0.59
CA GLN A 175 13.52 -10.65 0.43
C GLN A 175 13.88 -9.16 0.63
N PRO A 176 14.26 -8.76 1.87
CA PRO A 176 14.52 -7.36 2.21
C PRO A 176 15.62 -6.75 1.34
N PRO A 177 15.36 -5.68 0.58
CA PRO A 177 16.38 -5.01 -0.21
C PRO A 177 17.04 -3.86 0.57
N ARG A 178 18.29 -3.53 0.20
CA ARG A 178 19.08 -2.48 0.86
C ARG A 178 18.67 -1.08 0.35
N PHE A 179 18.37 -0.16 1.28
CA PHE A 179 18.24 1.27 1.02
C PHE A 179 19.64 1.94 0.95
N LEU A 180 20.44 1.61 -0.07
CA LEU A 180 21.71 2.31 -0.30
C LEU A 180 21.67 3.00 -1.66
N PRO A 181 21.53 4.34 -1.70
CA PRO A 181 21.83 5.09 -2.90
C PRO A 181 23.36 5.20 -3.02
N SER A 182 23.96 4.57 -4.03
CA SER A 182 25.34 4.83 -4.41
C SER A 182 25.39 6.03 -5.37
N CYS A 183 25.15 7.25 -4.88
CA CYS A 183 25.11 8.43 -5.75
C CYS A 183 25.74 9.68 -5.10
N SER A 184 26.74 10.25 -5.78
CA SER A 184 27.24 11.63 -5.65
C SER A 184 26.61 12.48 -6.79
N ALA A 185 25.92 13.58 -6.48
CA ALA A 185 25.01 14.27 -7.41
C ALA A 185 25.59 15.51 -8.11
N PRO A 186 25.10 15.85 -9.32
CA PRO A 186 24.65 17.21 -9.66
C PRO A 186 23.22 17.27 -10.29
N THR A 187 22.77 18.50 -10.60
CA THR A 187 21.41 19.08 -10.42
C THR A 187 20.42 19.01 -11.61
N THR A 188 19.11 19.06 -11.25
CA THR A 188 17.86 19.56 -11.93
C THR A 188 17.41 19.08 -13.32
N LEU A 189 16.13 18.67 -13.40
CA LEU A 189 15.16 18.67 -14.51
C LEU A 189 13.75 18.37 -13.94
N GLU A 190 12.65 19.01 -14.31
CA GLU A 190 11.31 18.79 -13.70
C GLU A 190 10.70 17.38 -13.89
N LEU A 191 9.84 16.91 -12.97
CA LEU A 191 9.16 15.60 -13.06
C LEU A 191 7.65 15.80 -13.25
N GLU A 192 7.12 15.25 -14.35
CA GLU A 192 5.68 15.16 -14.66
C GLU A 192 4.90 14.41 -13.55
N GLU A 193 3.90 15.08 -12.97
CA GLU A 193 3.15 14.72 -11.75
C GLU A 193 2.22 13.48 -11.87
N GLY A 194 2.22 12.76 -12.99
CA GLY A 194 1.18 11.76 -13.29
C GLY A 194 1.37 10.35 -12.72
N HIS A 195 2.60 9.82 -12.66
CA HIS A 195 2.85 8.39 -12.45
C HIS A 195 2.89 7.95 -10.97
N VAL A 196 3.37 8.82 -10.07
CA VAL A 196 3.54 8.48 -8.64
C VAL A 196 2.21 8.59 -7.86
N GLN A 197 1.22 9.28 -8.44
CA GLN A 197 -0.06 9.53 -7.78
C GLN A 197 -0.91 8.26 -7.61
N TYR A 198 -0.63 7.19 -8.37
CA TYR A 198 -1.34 5.90 -8.29
C TYR A 198 -0.92 5.04 -7.08
N TYR A 199 0.32 5.16 -6.64
CA TYR A 199 0.83 4.48 -5.44
C TYR A 199 0.45 5.22 -4.15
N LEU A 200 0.04 6.49 -4.27
CA LEU A 200 -0.31 7.40 -3.18
C LEU A 200 -1.83 7.59 -3.05
N ILE A 201 -2.63 6.67 -3.61
CA ILE A 201 -4.10 6.70 -3.54
C ILE A 201 -4.63 6.53 -2.10
N HIS A 202 -3.77 6.26 -1.13
CA HIS A 202 -4.13 6.36 0.29
C HIS A 202 -4.11 7.84 0.76
N ARG A 203 -5.10 8.65 0.37
CA ARG A 203 -5.27 10.02 0.89
C ARG A 203 -6.21 10.09 2.08
N LYS A 204 -5.69 10.72 3.16
CA LYS A 204 -6.38 11.43 4.26
C LYS A 204 -7.56 10.73 4.94
N LYS A 205 -7.33 9.57 5.53
CA LYS A 205 -8.03 9.19 6.78
C LYS A 205 -6.97 8.63 7.72
N THR A 206 -6.26 9.55 8.37
CA THR A 206 -5.21 9.24 9.32
C THR A 206 -5.78 8.35 10.42
N CYS A 207 -5.16 7.19 10.65
CA CYS A 207 -5.27 6.56 11.94
C CYS A 207 -4.60 7.49 12.95
N SER A 208 -5.42 8.26 13.69
CA SER A 208 -4.96 9.03 14.84
C SER A 208 -4.14 8.12 15.74
N SER A 209 -2.89 8.50 15.97
CA SER A 209 -2.07 8.00 17.07
C SER A 209 -2.74 8.43 18.37
N GLU A 210 -3.30 7.47 19.09
CA GLU A 210 -3.24 7.51 20.54
C GLU A 210 -1.87 6.98 20.97
#